data_AF-A0A846ZD55-F1
#
_entry.id   AF-A0A846ZD55-F1
#
_cell.length_a   1.000
_cell.length_b   1.000
_cell.length_c   1.000
_cell.angle_alpha   90.00
_cell.angle_beta   90.00
_cell.angle_gamma   90.00
#
_symmetry.space_group_name_H-M   'P 1'
#
loop_
_entity.id
_entity.type
_entity.pdbx_description
1 polymer ?
#
loop_
_entity_poly.entity_id
_entity_poly.type
_entity_poly.pdbx_seq_one_letter_code
_entity_poly.pdbx_strand_id
1 'polypeptide(L)'
;GDPAALDAVARAGRALGGALASVVNLIDPDTIVLGGVFSPLAEWVRPPLQDVLANGSGALRRAVPPVEVSGLAEGAAVLGAAGLVVERVIAGPALLL
;
A
#
# COMPACT_ATOMS: atom_id res chain seq x y z
N GLY A 1 -1.30 18.82 -16.70
CA GLY A 1 -1.04 19.00 -15.26
C GLY A 1 0.06 20.01 -15.07
N ASP A 2 0.15 20.61 -13.89
CA ASP A 2 1.28 21.47 -13.49
C ASP A 2 2.57 20.62 -13.41
N PRO A 3 3.63 20.95 -14.18
CA PRO A 3 4.90 20.21 -14.15
C PRO A 3 5.53 20.07 -12.77
N ALA A 4 5.42 21.10 -11.91
CA ALA A 4 6.01 21.08 -10.58
C ALA A 4 5.28 20.08 -9.67
N ALA A 5 3.96 20.03 -9.75
CA ALA A 5 3.15 19.06 -9.02
C ALA A 5 3.44 17.62 -9.47
N LEU A 6 3.58 17.39 -10.78
CA LEU A 6 3.91 16.07 -11.33
C LEU A 6 5.29 15.59 -10.86
N ASP A 7 6.31 16.46 -10.86
CA ASP A 7 7.63 16.10 -10.35
C ASP A 7 7.59 15.80 -8.84
N ALA A 8 6.87 16.61 -8.06
CA ALA A 8 6.72 16.41 -6.63
C ALA A 8 6.11 15.02 -6.30
N VAL A 9 5.05 14.65 -7.00
CA VAL A 9 4.39 13.34 -6.82
C VAL A 9 5.31 12.19 -7.30
N ALA A 10 6.04 12.38 -8.40
CA ALA A 10 6.99 11.37 -8.87
C ALA A 10 8.16 11.16 -7.90
N ARG A 11 8.66 12.23 -7.27
CA ARG A 11 9.67 12.17 -6.20
C ARG A 11 9.14 11.43 -4.98
N ALA A 12 7.89 11.70 -4.58
CA ALA A 12 7.24 10.99 -3.49
C ALA A 12 7.13 9.49 -3.79
N GLY A 13 6.77 9.10 -5.01
CA GLY A 13 6.73 7.70 -5.43
C GLY A 13 8.09 7.00 -5.37
N ARG A 14 9.17 7.66 -5.81
CA ARG A 14 10.53 7.11 -5.68
C ARG A 14 10.94 6.91 -4.22
N ALA A 15 10.67 7.90 -3.36
CA ALA A 15 10.99 7.83 -1.94
C ALA A 15 10.20 6.70 -1.25
N LEU A 16 8.91 6.57 -1.57
CA LEU A 16 8.07 5.50 -1.07
C LEU A 16 8.55 4.12 -1.53
N GLY A 17 8.92 3.97 -2.81
CA GLY A 17 9.52 2.75 -3.33
C GLY A 17 10.80 2.34 -2.60
N GLY A 18 11.66 3.33 -2.27
CA GLY A 18 12.88 3.08 -1.50
C GLY A 18 12.58 2.57 -0.08
N ALA A 19 11.60 3.16 0.60
CA ALA A 19 11.17 2.69 1.92
C ALA A 19 10.54 1.28 1.85
N LEU A 20 9.70 1.03 0.85
CA LEU A 20 9.04 -0.26 0.67
C LEU A 20 10.01 -1.37 0.27
N ALA A 21 11.13 -1.06 -0.39
CA ALA A 21 12.13 -2.06 -0.75
C ALA A 21 12.63 -2.86 0.46
N SER A 22 12.80 -2.21 1.62
CA SER A 22 13.18 -2.89 2.86
C SER A 22 12.09 -3.85 3.35
N VAL A 23 10.81 -3.43 3.30
CA VAL A 23 9.68 -4.28 3.68
C VAL A 23 9.55 -5.47 2.75
N VAL A 24 9.66 -5.25 1.44
CA VAL A 24 9.58 -6.31 0.43
C VAL A 24 10.71 -7.32 0.63
N ASN A 25 11.93 -6.86 0.87
CA ASN A 25 13.07 -7.74 1.07
C ASN A 25 13.02 -8.52 2.39
N LEU A 26 12.41 -7.98 3.44
CA LEU A 26 12.38 -8.62 4.77
C LEU A 26 11.17 -9.53 4.96
N ILE A 27 10.00 -9.10 4.47
CA ILE A 27 8.71 -9.75 4.74
C ILE A 27 8.24 -10.60 3.54
N ASP A 28 8.76 -10.36 2.33
CA ASP A 28 8.34 -11.01 1.07
C ASP A 28 6.81 -11.06 0.91
N PRO A 29 6.10 -9.91 0.99
CA PRO A 29 4.64 -9.90 0.93
C PRO A 29 4.12 -10.26 -0.46
N ASP A 30 2.93 -10.86 -0.54
CA ASP A 30 2.31 -11.21 -1.81
C ASP A 30 1.76 -9.98 -2.58
N THR A 31 1.44 -8.88 -1.89
CA THR A 31 0.84 -7.68 -2.51
C THR A 31 1.08 -6.44 -1.66
N ILE A 32 1.23 -5.28 -2.31
CA ILE A 32 1.23 -3.96 -1.68
C ILE A 32 -0.06 -3.25 -2.08
N VAL A 33 -0.84 -2.78 -1.11
CA VAL A 33 -2.08 -2.01 -1.38
C VAL A 33 -1.90 -0.56 -0.96
N LEU A 34 -1.99 0.36 -1.92
CA LEU A 34 -1.95 1.81 -1.68
C LEU A 34 -3.36 2.30 -1.32
N GLY A 35 -3.51 2.87 -0.13
CA GLY A 35 -4.77 3.41 0.36
C GLY A 35 -4.67 4.87 0.78
N GLY A 36 -5.81 5.43 1.22
CA GLY A 36 -5.89 6.80 1.74
C GLY A 36 -5.45 7.83 0.71
N VAL A 37 -4.54 8.73 1.11
CA VAL A 37 -4.03 9.82 0.26
C VAL A 37 -3.37 9.33 -1.04
N PHE A 38 -2.90 8.08 -1.07
CA PHE A 38 -2.26 7.51 -2.26
C PHE A 38 -3.25 6.98 -3.30
N SER A 39 -4.49 6.65 -2.92
CA SER A 39 -5.50 6.18 -3.87
C SER A 39 -5.78 7.17 -5.01
N PRO A 40 -6.07 8.46 -4.76
CA PRO A 40 -6.28 9.43 -5.84
C PRO A 40 -4.98 9.81 -6.57
N LEU A 41 -3.81 9.59 -5.96
CA LEU A 41 -2.51 9.92 -6.56
C LEU A 41 -1.88 8.74 -7.31
N ALA A 42 -2.54 7.58 -7.33
CA ALA A 42 -1.94 6.32 -7.73
C ALA A 42 -1.43 6.33 -9.17
N GLU A 43 -2.11 7.01 -10.09
CA GLU A 43 -1.68 7.08 -11.50
C GLU A 43 -0.29 7.72 -11.66
N TRP A 44 0.11 8.61 -10.75
CA TRP A 44 1.42 9.29 -10.78
C TRP A 44 2.45 8.68 -9.83
N VAL A 45 2.00 8.15 -8.68
CA VAL A 45 2.89 7.57 -7.65
C VAL A 45 3.32 6.15 -8.01
N ARG A 46 2.42 5.35 -8.58
CA ARG A 46 2.63 3.92 -8.79
C ARG A 46 3.76 3.60 -9.77
N PRO A 47 3.88 4.24 -10.96
CA PRO A 47 4.98 3.95 -11.87
C PRO A 47 6.38 4.16 -11.26
N PRO A 48 6.73 5.35 -10.71
CA PRO A 48 8.06 5.55 -10.14
C PRO A 48 8.35 4.69 -8.89
N LEU A 49 7.32 4.33 -8.12
CA LEU A 49 7.44 3.39 -7.01
C LEU A 49 7.79 1.99 -7.53
N GLN A 50 7.05 1.49 -8.54
CA GLN A 50 7.29 0.20 -9.16
C GLN A 50 8.67 0.12 -9.80
N ASP A 51 9.13 1.19 -10.44
CA ASP A 51 10.47 1.26 -11.02
C ASP A 51 11.56 1.11 -9.94
N VAL A 52 11.42 1.79 -8.80
CA VAL A 52 12.37 1.64 -7.68
C VAL A 52 12.34 0.21 -7.15
N LEU A 53 11.15 -0.38 -6.98
CA LEU A 53 11.05 -1.76 -6.52
C LEU A 53 11.64 -2.74 -7.53
N ALA A 54 11.44 -2.54 -8.84
CA ALA A 54 11.94 -3.43 -9.88
C ALA A 54 13.48 -3.40 -9.98
N ASN A 55 14.07 -2.20 -9.85
CA ASN A 55 15.51 -1.99 -10.00
C ASN A 55 16.31 -2.15 -8.70
N GLY A 56 15.65 -2.30 -7.55
CA GLY A 56 16.31 -2.49 -6.25
C GLY A 56 16.96 -3.87 -6.10
N SER A 57 17.99 -3.96 -5.24
CA SER A 57 18.66 -5.22 -4.90
C SER A 57 17.68 -6.17 -4.17
N GLY A 58 17.16 -7.16 -4.90
CA GLY A 58 16.15 -8.11 -4.43
C GLY A 58 16.72 -9.37 -3.77
N ALA A 59 17.81 -9.28 -3.02
CA ALA A 59 18.58 -10.44 -2.57
C ALA A 59 17.80 -11.44 -1.68
N LEU A 60 16.67 -11.02 -1.09
CA LEU A 60 15.91 -11.81 -0.11
C LEU A 60 14.42 -12.00 -0.46
N ARG A 61 13.93 -11.38 -1.54
CA ARG A 61 12.53 -11.50 -1.99
C ARG A 61 12.42 -12.47 -3.16
N ARG A 62 11.26 -13.12 -3.33
CA ARG A 62 11.03 -14.05 -4.44
C ARG A 62 10.73 -13.34 -5.76
N ALA A 63 9.93 -12.28 -5.69
CA ALA A 63 9.52 -11.46 -6.82
C ALA A 63 9.20 -10.04 -6.35
N VAL A 64 9.03 -9.12 -7.31
CA VAL A 64 8.46 -7.80 -7.01
C VAL A 64 6.94 -7.99 -6.83
N PRO A 65 6.37 -7.70 -5.65
CA PRO A 65 4.93 -7.86 -5.46
C PRO A 65 4.15 -6.85 -6.31
N PRO A 66 2.94 -7.23 -6.78
CA PRO A 66 2.03 -6.28 -7.40
C PRO A 66 1.71 -5.14 -6.43
N VAL A 67 1.55 -3.95 -7.00
CA VAL A 67 1.13 -2.74 -6.29
C VAL A 67 -0.28 -2.44 -6.75
N GLU A 68 -1.24 -2.57 -5.84
CA GLU A 68 -2.67 -2.36 -6.08
C GLU A 68 -3.15 -1.09 -5.39
N VAL A 69 -4.32 -0.60 -5.80
CA VAL A 69 -4.93 0.60 -5.22
C VAL A 69 -6.20 0.22 -4.49
N SER A 70 -6.33 0.65 -3.24
CA SER A 70 -7.53 0.43 -2.47
C SER A 70 -8.69 1.22 -3.05
N GLY A 71 -9.79 0.52 -3.33
CA GLY A 71 -11.07 1.13 -3.70
C GLY A 71 -11.88 1.67 -2.51
N LEU A 72 -11.39 1.54 -1.27
CA LEU A 72 -12.16 1.84 -0.05
C LEU A 72 -12.18 3.33 0.35
N ALA A 73 -11.62 4.21 -0.48
CA ALA A 73 -11.70 5.68 -0.39
C ALA A 73 -11.68 6.25 1.05
N GLU A 74 -12.40 7.35 1.27
CA GLU A 74 -12.59 7.96 2.57
C GLU A 74 -13.61 7.14 3.38
N GLY A 75 -13.10 6.29 4.27
CA GLY A 75 -13.92 5.34 5.04
C GLY A 75 -13.22 4.02 5.35
N ALA A 76 -12.13 3.71 4.64
CA ALA A 76 -11.35 2.48 4.86
C ALA A 76 -10.98 2.24 6.34
N ALA A 77 -10.58 3.29 7.07
CA ALA A 77 -10.24 3.18 8.49
C ALA A 77 -11.45 2.81 9.37
N VAL A 78 -12.61 3.42 9.12
CA VAL A 78 -13.85 3.14 9.86
C VAL A 78 -14.35 1.72 9.54
N LEU A 79 -14.29 1.32 8.27
CA LEU A 79 -14.62 -0.04 7.84
C LEU A 79 -13.68 -1.07 8.48
N GLY A 80 -12.38 -0.79 8.54
CA GLY A 80 -11.42 -1.64 9.24
C GLY A 80 -11.76 -1.78 10.73
N ALA A 81 -12.07 -0.67 11.41
CA ALA A 81 -12.47 -0.70 12.81
C ALA A 81 -13.76 -1.49 13.06
N ALA A 82 -14.77 -1.33 12.20
CA ALA A 82 -15.99 -2.14 12.24
C ALA A 82 -15.68 -3.63 11.99
N GLY A 83 -14.79 -3.92 11.05
CA GLY A 83 -14.32 -5.27 10.74
C GLY A 83 -13.73 -5.99 11.96
N LEU A 84 -12.93 -5.29 12.78
CA LEU A 84 -12.37 -5.86 14.01
C LEU A 84 -13.46 -6.28 15.01
N VAL A 85 -14.55 -5.51 15.11
CA VAL A 85 -15.69 -5.87 15.97
C VAL A 85 -16.41 -7.09 15.41
N VAL A 86 -16.67 -7.11 14.09
CA VAL A 86 -17.30 -8.26 13.42
C VAL A 86 -16.47 -9.53 13.58
N GLU A 87 -15.16 -9.45 13.40
CA GLU A 87 -14.24 -10.58 13.59
C GLU A 87 -14.32 -11.13 15.02
N ARG A 88 -14.39 -10.25 16.03
CA ARG A 88 -14.55 -10.64 17.42
C ARG A 88 -15.88 -11.34 17.70
N VAL A 89 -16.98 -10.84 17.13
CA VAL A 89 -18.31 -11.48 17.24
C VAL A 89 -18.27 -12.89 16.65
N ILE A 90 -17.67 -13.03 15.46
CA ILE A 90 -17.57 -14.33 14.77
C ILE A 90 -16.70 -15.31 15.56
N ALA A 91 -15.57 -14.84 16.11
CA ALA A 91 -14.64 -15.68 16.86
C ALA A 91 -15.20 -16.15 18.22
N GLY A 92 -16.14 -15.42 18.82
CA GLY A 92 -16.72 -15.77 20.12
C GLY A 92 -18.12 -15.18 20.33
N PRO A 93 -19.17 -15.79 19.74
CA PRO A 93 -20.52 -15.20 19.73
C PRO A 93 -21.12 -14.97 21.12
N ALA A 94 -20.75 -15.80 22.10
CA ALA A 94 -21.27 -15.74 23.46
C ALA A 94 -20.59 -14.68 24.36
N LEU A 95 -19.51 -14.02 23.91
CA LEU A 95 -18.77 -13.03 24.71
C LEU A 95 -19.39 -11.62 24.68
N LEU A 96 -20.46 -11.42 23.91
CA LEU A 96 -21.15 -10.13 23.71
C LEU A 96 -22.61 -10.16 24.18
N LEU A 97 -23.04 -11.24 24.85
CA LEU A 97 -24.31 -11.38 25.57
C LEU A 97 -24.06 -11.23 27.08
#